data_AF-A0A0V0GLD2-F1
#
_entry.id   AF-A0A0V0GLD2-F1
#
_cell.length_a   1.000
_cell.length_b   1.000
_cell.length_c   1.000
_cell.angle_alpha   90.00
_cell.angle_beta   90.00
_cell.angle_gamma   90.00
#
_symmetry.space_group_name_H-M   'P 1'
#
loop_
_entity.id
_entity.type
_entity.pdbx_description
1 polymer ?
#
loop_
_entity_poly.entity_id
_entity_poly.type
_entity_poly.pdbx_seq_one_letter_code
_entity_poly.pdbx_strand_id
1 'polypeptide(L)' 'MASITYLLFVDDTLVFCDVKASHLSYLKQTLMWFQINSGVKINLTKFESISVGIVDNIQELVLV' A
#
# COMPACT_ATOMS: atom_id res chain seq x y z
N MET A 1 12.08 4.83 13.48
CA MET A 1 12.08 3.79 12.43
C MET A 1 10.62 3.46 12.15
N ALA A 2 10.20 3.56 10.89
CA ALA A 2 8.86 3.12 10.52
C ALA A 2 8.89 1.61 10.29
N SER A 3 7.92 0.89 10.85
CA SER A 3 7.77 -0.55 10.63
C SER A 3 6.79 -0.79 9.50
N ILE A 4 7.19 -1.58 8.50
CA ILE A 4 6.28 -2.11 7.48
C ILE A 4 6.07 -3.59 7.79
N THR A 5 4.81 -4.00 7.91
CA THR A 5 4.44 -5.40 8.16
C THR A 5 3.50 -5.88 7.05
N TYR A 6 3.65 -7.14 6.66
CA TYR A 6 2.89 -7.75 5.56
C TYR A 6 2.10 -8.95 6.09
N LEU A 7 0.86 -9.08 5.63
CA LEU A 7 0.04 -10.26 5.84
C LEU A 7 -0.37 -10.83 4.48
N LEU A 8 0.16 -12.00 4.15
CA LEU A 8 -0.08 -12.69 2.89
C LEU A 8 -1.26 -13.65 3.04
N PHE A 9 -2.27 -13.50 2.17
CA PHE A 9 -3.34 -14.45 1.95
C PHE A 9 -3.23 -15.00 0.53
N VAL A 10 -3.95 -16.10 0.24
CA VAL A 10 -3.84 -16.83 -1.05
C VAL A 10 -3.87 -15.90 -2.27
N ASP A 11 -4.85 -14.99 -2.32
CA ASP A 11 -5.08 -14.10 -3.46
C ASP A 11 -4.86 -12.61 -3.13
N ASP A 12 -4.74 -12.27 -1.84
CA ASP A 12 -4.74 -10.88 -1.37
C ASP A 12 -3.57 -10.64 -0.40
N THR A 13 -2.95 -9.45 -0.47
CA THR A 13 -1.87 -9.04 0.45
C THR A 13 -2.28 -7.78 1.19
N LEU A 14 -2.24 -7.83 2.52
CA LEU A 14 -2.45 -6.68 3.41
C LEU A 14 -1.10 -6.08 3.81
N VAL A 15 -0.96 -4.77 3.67
CA VAL A 15 0.26 -4.03 4.05
C VAL A 15 -0.08 -3.04 5.15
N PHE A 16 0.62 -3.16 6.28
CA PHE A 16 0.52 -2.25 7.41
C PHE A 16 1.76 -1.35 7.44
N CYS A 17 1.56 -0.04 7.34
CA CYS A 17 2.63 0.94 7.45
C CYS A 17 2.16 2.17 8.23
N ASP A 18 3.08 2.86 8.90
CA ASP A 18 2.79 4.15 9.53
C ASP A 18 2.24 5.14 8.50
N VAL A 19 1.31 5.97 8.94
CA VAL A 19 0.64 6.96 8.10
C VAL A 19 1.58 8.11 7.77
N LYS A 20 2.44 7.89 6.78
CA LYS A 20 3.22 8.91 6.10
C LYS A 20 3.00 8.74 4.61
N ALA A 21 2.66 9.82 3.91
CA ALA A 21 2.52 9.86 2.44
C ALA A 21 3.69 9.21 1.71
N SER A 22 4.90 9.39 2.24
CA SER A 22 6.12 8.79 1.73
C SER A 22 6.08 7.26 1.71
N HIS A 23 5.44 6.59 2.69
CA HIS A 23 5.36 5.13 2.73
C HIS A 23 4.42 4.57 1.65
N LEU A 24 3.28 5.22 1.43
CA LEU A 24 2.34 4.82 0.37
C LEU A 24 2.94 5.05 -1.02
N SER A 25 3.66 6.16 -1.21
CA SER A 25 4.36 6.43 -2.47
C SER A 25 5.47 5.40 -2.73
N TYR A 26 6.21 5.02 -1.69
CA TYR A 26 7.21 3.95 -1.79
C TYR A 26 6.57 2.59 -2.12
N LEU A 27 5.47 2.24 -1.43
CA LEU A 27 4.71 1.01 -1.69
C LEU A 27 4.19 0.96 -3.13
N LYS A 28 3.61 2.06 -3.64
CA LYS A 28 3.16 2.16 -5.04
C LYS A 28 4.33 1.92 -6.01
N GLN A 29 5.49 2.53 -5.77
CA GLN A 29 6.68 2.29 -6.60
C GLN A 29 7.13 0.83 -6.55
N THR A 30 7.21 0.23 -5.36
CA THR A 30 7.59 -1.19 -5.22
C THR A 30 6.62 -2.11 -5.98
N LEU A 31 5.31 -1.85 -5.90
CA LEU A 31 4.31 -2.62 -6.63
C LEU A 31 4.42 -2.43 -8.15
N MET A 32 4.68 -1.22 -8.63
CA MET A 32 4.94 -0.97 -10.07
C MET A 32 6.15 -1.77 -10.57
N TRP A 33 7.26 -1.76 -9.81
CA TRP A 33 8.44 -2.54 -10.16
C TRP A 33 8.18 -4.04 -10.12
N PHE A 34 7.42 -4.53 -9.13
CA PHE A 34 7.03 -5.94 -9.07
C PHE A 34 6.21 -6.34 -10.31
N GLN A 35 5.23 -5.54 -10.71
CA GLN A 35 4.42 -5.79 -11.90
C GLN A 35 5.27 -5.86 -13.17
N ILE A 36 6.23 -4.94 -13.35
CA ILE A 36 7.14 -4.92 -14.50
C ILE A 36 8.01 -6.18 -14.54
N ASN A 37 8.56 -6.60 -13.40
CA ASN A 37 9.51 -7.71 -13.34
C ASN A 37 8.85 -9.09 -13.33
N SER A 38 7.66 -9.21 -12.73
CA SER A 38 6.91 -10.48 -12.65
C SER A 38 5.97 -10.71 -13.83
N GLY A 39 5.62 -9.66 -14.59
CA GLY A 39 4.59 -9.70 -15.62
C GLY A 39 3.16 -9.86 -15.06
N VAL A 40 2.98 -9.77 -13.74
CA VAL A 40 1.68 -9.92 -13.09
C VAL A 40 0.97 -8.57 -13.06
N LYS A 41 -0.29 -8.53 -13.48
CA LYS A 41 -1.13 -7.34 -13.37
C LYS A 41 -1.67 -7.20 -11.96
N ILE A 42 -1.18 -6.23 -11.21
CA ILE A 42 -1.67 -5.91 -9.87
C ILE A 42 -2.98 -5.13 -10.00
N ASN A 43 -4.03 -5.60 -9.35
CA ASN A 43 -5.30 -4.90 -9.30
C ASN A 43 -5.28 -3.83 -8.20
N LEU A 44 -4.83 -2.63 -8.56
CA LEU A 44 -4.87 -1.47 -7.65
C LEU A 44 -6.30 -0.96 -7.39
N THR A 45 -7.29 -1.36 -8.20
CA THR A 45 -8.71 -1.02 -7.97
C THR A 45 -9.28 -1.74 -6.75
N LYS A 46 -8.67 -2.87 -6.37
CA LYS A 46 -8.95 -3.61 -5.12
C LYS A 46 -8.21 -3.03 -3.90
N PHE A 47 -7.34 -2.04 -4.10
CA PHE A 47 -6.54 -1.45 -3.03
C PHE A 47 -7.40 -0.49 -2.20
N GLU A 48 -7.92 -1.01 -1.09
CA GLU A 48 -8.65 -0.20 -0.11
C GLU A 48 -7.68 0.19 1.01
N SER A 49 -7.40 1.50 1.13
CA SER A 49 -6.59 1.99 2.24
C SER A 49 -7.49 2.21 3.44
N ILE A 50 -7.29 1.43 4.50
CA ILE A 50 -8.04 1.52 5.74
C ILE A 50 -7.13 2.11 6.81
N SER A 51 -7.57 3.18 7.47
CA SER A 51 -6.87 3.73 8.62
C SER A 51 -7.23 2.98 9.89
N VAL A 52 -6.23 2.53 10.63
CA VAL A 52 -6.43 1.93 11.94
C VAL A 52 -6.17 3.02 13.00
N GLY A 53 -7.24 3.65 13.49
CA GLY A 53 -7.19 4.73 14.50
C GLY A 53 -7.50 6.13 13.95
N ILE A 54 -7.32 7.16 14.80
CA ILE A 54 -7.48 8.58 14.40
C ILE A 54 -6.23 8.99 13.63
N VAL A 55 -6.40 9.22 12.33
CA VAL A 55 -5.34 9.63 11.43
C VAL A 55 -5.88 10.80 10.61
N ASP A 56 -5.26 11.96 10.75
CA ASP A 56 -5.62 13.14 9.97
C ASP A 56 -5.27 12.93 8.48
N ASN A 57 -6.14 13.40 7.59
CA ASN A 57 -5.90 13.49 6.13
C ASN A 57 -5.62 12.18 5.35
N ILE A 58 -6.23 11.06 5.75
CA ILE A 58 -6.17 9.80 4.95
C ILE A 58 -6.62 10.00 3.50
N GLN A 59 -7.62 10.86 3.26
CA GLN A 59 -8.14 11.09 1.91
C GLN A 59 -7.10 11.75 0.97
N GLU A 60 -6.21 12.61 1.49
CA GLU A 60 -5.11 13.18 0.70
C GLU A 60 -4.07 12.12 0.30
N LEU A 61 -3.92 11.07 1.10
CA LEU A 61 -2.97 9.99 0.86
C LEU A 61 -3.43 9.00 -0.22
N VAL A 62 -4.75 8.90 -0.42
CA VAL A 62 -5.38 8.05 -1.44
C VAL A 62 -5.32 8.70 -2.83
N LEU A 63 -5.32 10.04 -2.87
CA LEU A 63 -5.40 10.84 -4.10
C LEU A 63 -4.07 11.08 -4.83
N VAL A 64 -2.93 10.57 -4.31
CA VAL A 64 -1.59 10.69 -4.94
C VAL A 64 -1.28 9.52 -5.83
#